data_AF-A0A1G5TLH7-F1
#
_entry.id   AF-A0A1G5TLH7-F1
#
_cell.length_a   1.000
_cell.length_b   1.000
_cell.length_c   1.000
_cell.angle_alpha   90.00
_cell.angle_beta   90.00
_cell.angle_gamma   90.00
#
_symmetry.space_group_name_H-M   'P 1'
#
loop_
_entity.id
_entity.type
_entity.pdbx_description
1 polymer ?
#
loop_
_entity_poly.entity_id
_entity_poly.type
_entity_poly.pdbx_seq_one_letter_code
_entity_poly.pdbx_strand_id
1 'polypeptide(L)' 'MNFTTLIGAAVGAAIDGSDGEDSTVDGAIEGAIVATVVRAAIPIALTFATGWLVLRGIGKLKEAAFGASEPQA' A
#
# COMPACT_ATOMS: atom_id res chain seq x y z
N MET A 1 -15.31 -12.81 -5.33
CA MET A 1 -13.89 -12.86 -4.92
C MET A 1 -13.61 -11.58 -4.15
N ASN A 2 -13.36 -11.68 -2.85
CA ASN A 2 -13.33 -10.50 -1.98
C ASN A 2 -11.93 -9.87 -1.98
N PHE A 3 -11.85 -8.55 -1.77
CA PHE A 3 -10.59 -7.79 -1.82
C PHE A 3 -9.52 -8.35 -0.85
N THR A 4 -9.94 -8.84 0.31
CA THR A 4 -9.10 -9.56 1.28
C THR A 4 -8.52 -10.85 0.71
N THR A 5 -9.27 -11.58 -0.12
CA THR A 5 -8.81 -12.80 -0.78
C THR A 5 -7.78 -12.49 -1.87
N LEU A 6 -7.94 -11.35 -2.58
CA LEU A 6 -6.99 -10.91 -3.60
C LEU A 6 -5.65 -10.47 -2.96
N ILE A 7 -5.72 -9.72 -1.86
CA ILE A 7 -4.53 -9.32 -1.09
C ILE A 7 -3.87 -10.56 -0.47
N GLY A 8 -4.64 -11.47 0.11
CA GLY A 8 -4.12 -12.73 0.65
C GLY A 8 -3.44 -13.59 -0.41
N ALA A 9 -3.99 -13.65 -1.62
CA ALA A 9 -3.39 -14.36 -2.76
C ALA A 9 -2.14 -13.64 -3.29
N ALA A 10 -2.11 -12.32 -3.35
CA ALA A 10 -0.93 -11.55 -3.79
C ALA A 10 0.22 -11.65 -2.79
N VAL A 11 -0.08 -11.59 -1.49
CA VAL A 11 0.91 -11.79 -0.42
C VAL A 11 1.36 -13.25 -0.39
N GLY A 12 0.44 -14.21 -0.53
CA GLY A 12 0.77 -15.64 -0.61
C GLY A 12 1.62 -15.98 -1.83
N ALA A 13 1.33 -15.40 -3.00
CA ALA A 13 2.12 -15.60 -4.22
C ALA A 13 3.50 -14.93 -4.16
N ALA A 14 3.66 -13.84 -3.40
CA ALA A 14 4.95 -13.23 -3.16
C ALA A 14 5.82 -14.06 -2.20
N ILE A 15 5.19 -14.83 -1.30
CA ILE A 15 5.86 -15.77 -0.37
C ILE A 15 6.18 -17.09 -1.07
N ASP A 16 5.29 -17.61 -1.91
CA ASP A 16 5.47 -18.86 -2.69
C ASP A 16 6.59 -18.75 -3.75
N GLY A 17 7.02 -17.52 -4.08
CA GLY A 17 8.11 -17.27 -5.01
C GLY A 17 9.52 -17.36 -4.41
N SER A 18 9.67 -17.51 -3.08
CA SER A 18 10.97 -17.44 -2.43
C SER A 18 11.63 -18.78 -2.10
N ASP A 19 11.06 -19.94 -2.42
CA ASP A 19 11.86 -21.18 -2.44
C ASP A 19 11.28 -22.29 -3.33
N GLY A 20 11.99 -22.56 -4.42
CA GLY A 20 12.18 -23.93 -4.84
C GLY A 20 13.30 -24.50 -3.99
N GLU A 21 12.97 -25.50 -3.17
CA GLU A 21 13.92 -26.36 -2.44
C GLU A 21 14.54 -25.82 -1.12
N ASP A 22 13.77 -25.68 -0.03
CA ASP A 22 14.01 -26.43 1.23
C ASP A 22 12.88 -26.26 2.27
N SER A 23 12.64 -27.32 3.06
CA SER A 23 11.81 -27.41 4.28
C SER A 23 10.58 -26.48 4.45
N THR A 24 9.37 -27.04 4.33
CA THR A 24 8.05 -26.42 4.62
C THR A 24 7.96 -25.68 5.97
N VAL A 25 8.84 -25.98 6.91
CA VAL A 25 8.92 -25.33 8.23
C VAL A 25 9.50 -23.90 8.13
N ASP A 26 10.48 -23.66 7.26
CA ASP A 26 11.08 -22.32 7.11
C ASP A 26 10.14 -21.35 6.41
N GLY A 27 9.42 -21.80 5.36
CA GLY A 27 8.40 -20.98 4.69
C GLY A 27 7.24 -20.56 5.60
N ALA A 28 6.89 -21.37 6.61
CA ALA A 28 5.86 -21.02 7.58
C ALA A 28 6.32 -19.93 8.57
N ILE A 29 7.59 -19.98 8.98
CA ILE A 29 8.19 -18.99 9.88
C ILE A 29 8.39 -17.67 9.15
N GLU A 30 8.94 -17.71 7.93
CA GLU A 30 9.11 -16.52 7.10
C GLU A 30 7.75 -15.90 6.74
N GLY A 31 6.77 -16.73 6.37
CA GLY A 31 5.39 -16.29 6.14
C GLY A 31 4.75 -15.62 7.36
N ALA A 32 5.01 -16.11 8.58
CA ALA A 32 4.50 -15.50 9.81
C ALA A 32 5.15 -14.14 10.10
N ILE A 33 6.45 -14.00 9.84
CA ILE A 33 7.18 -12.74 9.99
C ILE A 33 6.67 -11.72 8.97
N VAL A 34 6.61 -12.09 7.70
CA VAL A 34 6.10 -11.24 6.62
C VAL A 34 4.66 -10.82 6.89
N ALA A 35 3.78 -11.73 7.30
CA ALA A 35 2.41 -11.38 7.64
C ALA A 35 2.32 -10.38 8.79
N THR A 36 3.19 -10.50 9.79
CA THR A 36 3.26 -9.55 10.92
C THR A 36 3.74 -8.18 10.46
N VAL A 37 4.77 -8.13 9.62
CA VAL A 37 5.31 -6.88 9.06
C VAL A 37 4.28 -6.22 8.15
N VAL A 38 3.65 -6.96 7.25
CA VAL A 38 2.60 -6.47 6.34
C VAL A 38 1.41 -5.93 7.15
N ARG A 39 1.00 -6.64 8.20
CA ARG A 39 -0.07 -6.20 9.09
C ARG A 39 0.25 -4.89 9.79
N ALA A 40 1.51 -4.62 10.10
CA ALA A 40 1.95 -3.34 10.68
C ALA A 40 2.14 -2.26 9.60
N ALA A 41 2.64 -2.62 8.42
CA ALA A 41 2.96 -1.70 7.34
C ALA A 41 1.70 -1.15 6.64
N ILE A 42 0.66 -1.98 6.46
CA ILE A 42 -0.57 -1.56 5.77
C ILE A 42 -1.22 -0.34 6.46
N PRO A 43 -1.49 -0.33 7.78
CA PRO A 43 -2.07 0.83 8.46
C PRO A 43 -1.22 2.11 8.33
N ILE A 44 0.11 1.97 8.39
CA ILE A 44 1.05 3.09 8.26
C ILE A 44 0.98 3.67 6.85
N ALA A 45 1.04 2.81 5.83
CA ALA A 45 0.93 3.19 4.44
C ALA A 45 -0.41 3.88 4.15
N LEU A 46 -1.51 3.36 4.69
CA LEU A 46 -2.84 3.98 4.56
C LEU A 46 -2.90 5.36 5.22
N THR A 47 -2.31 5.51 6.40
CA THR A 47 -2.25 6.79 7.11
C THR A 47 -1.48 7.83 6.30
N PHE A 48 -0.31 7.44 5.79
CA PHE A 48 0.51 8.31 4.95
C PHE A 48 -0.20 8.68 3.64
N ALA A 49 -0.77 7.69 2.95
CA ALA A 49 -1.50 7.90 1.71
C ALA A 49 -2.70 8.83 1.92
N THR A 50 -3.41 8.70 3.04
CA THR A 50 -4.53 9.57 3.40
C THR A 50 -4.06 11.01 3.61
N GLY A 51 -2.99 11.22 4.39
CA GLY A 51 -2.43 12.57 4.60
C GLY A 51 -1.95 13.22 3.29
N TRP A 52 -1.25 12.43 2.46
CA TRP A 52 -0.82 12.88 1.13
C TRP A 52 -2.01 13.24 0.23
N LEU A 53 -3.06 12.42 0.22
CA LEU A 53 -4.27 12.66 -0.58
C LEU A 53 -4.99 13.94 -0.14
N VAL A 54 -5.10 14.19 1.17
CA VAL A 54 -5.68 15.42 1.70
C VAL A 54 -4.89 16.64 1.23
N LEU A 55 -3.56 16.63 1.38
CA LEU A 55 -2.70 17.72 0.91
C LEU A 55 -2.84 17.95 -0.59
N ARG A 56 -2.85 16.86 -1.38
CA ARG A 56 -2.99 16.92 -2.83
C ARG A 56 -4.36 17.44 -3.25
N GLY A 57 -5.42 17.04 -2.54
CA GLY A 57 -6.78 17.51 -2.75
C GLY A 57 -6.92 19.01 -2.48
N ILE A 58 -6.39 19.48 -1.35
CA ILE A 58 -6.35 20.91 -1.01
C ILE A 58 -5.55 21.70 -2.05
N GLY A 59 -4.40 21.17 -2.51
CA GLY A 59 -3.60 21.80 -3.56
C GLY A 59 -4.38 21.99 -4.86
N LYS A 60 -5.09 20.95 -5.31
CA LYS A 60 -5.93 21.03 -6.52
C LYS A 60 -7.12 22.00 -6.37
N LEU A 61 -7.73 22.06 -5.18
CA LEU A 61 -8.82 23.00 -4.91
C LEU A 61 -8.33 24.44 -4.85
N LYS A 62 -7.16 24.68 -4.25
CA LYS A 62 -6.50 26.00 -4.27
C LYS A 62 -6.21 26.44 -5.70
N GLU A 63 -5.68 25.55 -6.52
CA GLU A 63 -5.37 25.83 -7.93
C GLU A 63 -6.64 26.12 -8.74
N ALA A 64 -7.73 25.37 -8.51
CA ALA A 64 -9.02 25.63 -9.15
C ALA A 64 -9.70 26.92 -8.66
N ALA A 65 -9.57 27.28 -7.37
CA ALA A 65 -10.23 28.44 -6.79
C ALA A 65 -9.45 29.76 -7.00
N PHE A 66 -8.11 29.71 -7.04
CA PHE A 66 -7.25 30.90 -7.10
C PHE A 66 -6.42 30.99 -8.38
N GLY A 67 -6.25 29.90 -9.13
CA GLY A 67 -5.51 29.87 -10.40
C GLY A 67 -6.31 30.38 -11.61
N ALA A 68 -7.61 30.64 -11.46
CA ALA A 68 -8.42 31.28 -12.50
C ALA A 68 -8.17 32.80 -12.62
N SER A 69 -7.30 33.37 -11.80
CA SER A 69 -7.14 34.82 -11.62
C SER A 69 -5.76 35.39 -11.94
N GLU A 70 -4.80 34.61 -12.45
CA GLU A 70 -3.56 35.19 -13.00
C GLU A 70 -3.85 35.77 -14.39
N PRO A 71 -3.83 37.10 -14.59
CA PRO A 71 -3.81 37.68 -15.93
C PRO A 71 -2.46 37.32 -16.54
N GLN A 72 -2.49 36.70 -17.71
CA GLN A 72 -1.29 36.57 -18.54
C GLN A 72 -0.72 37.97 -18.80
N ALA A 73 0.48 38.23 -18.28
CA ALA A 73 1.29 39.41 -18.54
C ALA A 73 2.57 38.99 -19.26
#